data_AF-A0A842KVD0-F1
#
_entry.id   AF-A0A842KVD0-F1
#
_cell.length_a   1.000
_cell.length_b   1.000
_cell.length_c   1.000
_cell.angle_alpha   90.00
_cell.angle_beta   90.00
_cell.angle_gamma   90.00
#
_symmetry.space_group_name_H-M   'P 1'
#
loop_
_entity.id
_entity.type
_entity.pdbx_description
1 polymer ?
#
loop_
_entity_poly.entity_id
_entity_poly.type
_entity_poly.pdbx_seq_one_letter_code
_entity_poly.pdbx_strand_id
1 'polypeptide(L)'
;MLSKEDGRLLIKTARKAIKTCLEKGKIIDPPMVPSHLKEKMGVFVTLNKNGDLRGCIGFPEPIKPLIEGVIEAAVASATSDPRFHPVTVDELDKIQIEVSVLTKPELIKVKDPREYPKRIKVGVDGLIIEKGPYKGLLLPQVAVEWGFDEEEFLC
;
A
#
# COMPACT_ATOMS: atom_id res chain seq x y z
N MET A 1 1.02 16.83 2.41
CA MET A 1 0.28 16.02 3.41
C MET A 1 -1.10 15.73 2.83
N LEU A 2 -1.55 14.48 2.81
CA LEU A 2 -2.85 14.12 2.22
C LEU A 2 -4.00 14.47 3.17
N SER A 3 -5.07 15.02 2.63
CA SER A 3 -6.29 15.32 3.37
C SER A 3 -7.22 14.11 3.47
N LYS A 4 -8.22 14.19 4.36
CA LYS A 4 -9.29 13.17 4.42
C LYS A 4 -10.09 13.09 3.10
N GLU A 5 -10.19 14.20 2.37
CA GLU A 5 -10.86 14.23 1.07
C GLU A 5 -10.05 13.50 0.00
N ASP A 6 -8.73 13.68 0.00
CA ASP A 6 -7.83 12.90 -0.85
C ASP A 6 -8.00 11.40 -0.57
N GLY A 7 -7.98 10.99 0.70
CA GLY A 7 -8.18 9.58 1.08
C GLY A 7 -9.49 9.00 0.54
N ARG A 8 -10.60 9.73 0.67
CA ARG A 8 -11.91 9.32 0.11
C ARG A 8 -11.86 9.18 -1.42
N LEU A 9 -11.17 10.10 -2.10
CA LEU A 9 -11.01 10.07 -3.55
C LEU A 9 -10.19 8.86 -4.00
N LEU A 10 -9.09 8.55 -3.30
CA LEU A 10 -8.25 7.39 -3.61
C LEU A 10 -9.03 6.08 -3.39
N ILE A 11 -9.73 5.93 -2.27
CA ILE A 11 -10.53 4.73 -1.99
C ILE A 11 -11.66 4.55 -3.03
N LYS A 12 -12.36 5.64 -3.37
CA LYS A 12 -13.40 5.61 -4.42
C LYS A 12 -12.83 5.21 -5.77
N THR A 13 -11.65 5.73 -6.11
CA THR A 13 -10.94 5.39 -7.36
C THR A 13 -10.53 3.92 -7.37
N ALA A 14 -9.93 3.41 -6.29
CA ALA A 14 -9.57 2.00 -6.13
C ALA A 14 -10.78 1.09 -6.32
N ARG A 15 -11.91 1.37 -5.64
CA ARG A 15 -13.14 0.59 -5.78
C ARG A 15 -13.67 0.59 -7.23
N LYS A 16 -13.68 1.75 -7.89
CA LYS A 16 -14.13 1.88 -9.27
C LYS A 16 -13.21 1.12 -10.25
N ALA A 17 -11.91 1.17 -10.02
CA ALA A 17 -10.92 0.45 -10.82
C ALA A 17 -11.13 -1.06 -10.74
N ILE A 18 -11.24 -1.61 -9.52
CA ILE A 18 -11.51 -3.03 -9.30
C ILE A 18 -12.82 -3.44 -9.96
N LYS A 19 -13.92 -2.71 -9.69
CA LYS A 19 -15.24 -3.02 -10.26
C LYS A 19 -15.22 -3.05 -11.79
N THR A 20 -14.61 -2.05 -12.42
CA THR A 20 -14.53 -1.97 -13.89
C THR A 20 -13.67 -3.09 -14.48
N CYS A 21 -12.58 -3.47 -13.79
CA CYS A 21 -11.75 -4.57 -14.21
C CYS A 21 -12.51 -5.90 -14.12
N LEU A 22 -13.20 -6.17 -13.01
CA LEU A 22 -13.94 -7.42 -12.81
C LEU A 22 -15.15 -7.54 -13.75
N GLU A 23 -15.87 -6.45 -14.04
CA GLU A 23 -17.05 -6.48 -14.90
C GLU A 23 -16.72 -6.43 -16.41
N LYS A 24 -15.67 -5.71 -16.80
CA LYS A 24 -15.40 -5.38 -18.21
C LYS A 24 -14.04 -5.82 -18.72
N GLY A 25 -13.17 -6.34 -17.84
CA GLY A 25 -11.78 -6.67 -18.18
C GLY A 25 -10.94 -5.44 -18.54
N LYS A 26 -11.32 -4.24 -18.08
CA LYS A 26 -10.65 -2.97 -18.45
C LYS A 26 -10.11 -2.23 -17.25
N ILE A 27 -8.96 -1.59 -17.44
CA ILE A 27 -8.41 -0.61 -16.49
C ILE A 27 -9.05 0.74 -16.79
N ILE A 28 -9.39 1.50 -15.75
CA ILE A 28 -9.96 2.85 -15.90
C ILE A 28 -8.85 3.86 -16.20
N ASP A 29 -9.18 4.89 -16.96
CA ASP A 29 -8.31 6.07 -17.07
C ASP A 29 -8.26 6.82 -15.74
N PRO A 30 -7.11 7.43 -15.39
CA PRO A 30 -7.00 8.27 -14.21
C PRO A 30 -8.00 9.44 -14.24
N PRO A 31 -8.78 9.65 -13.17
CA PRO A 31 -9.69 10.79 -13.11
C PRO A 31 -8.93 12.12 -13.03
N MET A 32 -9.63 13.23 -13.30
CA MET A 32 -9.10 14.56 -12.99
C MET A 32 -8.96 14.70 -11.47
N VAL A 33 -7.74 14.92 -10.99
CA VAL A 33 -7.41 15.04 -9.58
C VAL A 33 -6.50 16.25 -9.33
N PRO A 34 -6.45 16.77 -8.09
CA PRO A 34 -5.46 17.77 -7.69
C PRO A 34 -4.03 17.37 -8.04
N SER A 35 -3.16 18.37 -8.28
CA SER A 35 -1.79 18.15 -8.75
C SER A 35 -0.95 17.29 -7.80
N HIS A 36 -1.15 17.41 -6.49
CA HIS A 36 -0.40 16.62 -5.50
C HIS A 36 -0.69 15.11 -5.56
N LEU A 37 -1.84 14.69 -6.12
CA LEU A 37 -2.15 13.27 -6.36
C LEU A 37 -1.55 12.73 -7.67
N LYS A 38 -0.90 13.61 -8.45
CA LYS A 38 -0.12 13.25 -9.64
C LYS A 38 1.37 13.16 -9.35
N GLU A 39 1.79 13.50 -8.13
CA GLU A 39 3.16 13.29 -7.68
C GLU A 39 3.45 11.80 -7.55
N LYS A 40 4.71 11.43 -7.75
CA LYS A 40 5.13 10.04 -7.61
C LYS A 40 5.22 9.68 -6.13
N MET A 41 4.46 8.67 -5.72
CA MET A 41 4.43 8.18 -4.33
C MET A 41 4.38 6.66 -4.33
N GLY A 42 4.91 6.04 -3.27
CA GLY A 42 4.68 4.63 -3.03
C GLY A 42 3.23 4.43 -2.59
N VAL A 43 2.62 3.31 -2.93
CA VAL A 43 1.24 3.01 -2.54
C VAL A 43 0.99 1.51 -2.47
N PHE A 44 0.29 1.10 -1.43
CA PHE A 44 -0.27 -0.23 -1.28
C PHE A 44 -1.78 -0.16 -1.20
N VAL A 45 -2.45 -1.12 -1.82
CA VAL A 45 -3.89 -1.33 -1.66
C VAL A 45 -4.08 -2.66 -0.97
N THR A 46 -4.83 -2.65 0.13
CA THR A 46 -5.16 -3.87 0.87
C THR A 46 -6.66 -4.08 0.82
N LEU A 47 -7.05 -5.31 0.50
CA LEU A 47 -8.43 -5.77 0.49
C LEU A 47 -8.62 -6.65 1.71
N ASN A 48 -9.60 -6.33 2.54
CA ASN A 48 -9.97 -7.12 3.71
C ASN A 48 -11.42 -7.57 3.59
N LYS A 49 -11.73 -8.81 3.98
CA LYS A 49 -13.09 -9.36 3.98
C LYS A 49 -13.34 -9.98 5.36
N ASN A 50 -14.39 -9.50 6.04
CA ASN A 50 -14.72 -9.92 7.42
C ASN A 50 -13.57 -9.77 8.43
N GLY A 51 -12.65 -8.82 8.21
CA GLY A 51 -11.47 -8.61 9.05
C GLY A 51 -10.22 -9.37 8.60
N ASP A 52 -10.34 -10.29 7.65
CA ASP A 52 -9.22 -11.08 7.14
C ASP A 52 -8.64 -10.51 5.84
N LEU A 53 -7.33 -10.65 5.66
CA LEU A 53 -6.63 -10.27 4.44
C LEU A 53 -7.17 -11.07 3.24
N ARG A 54 -7.58 -10.35 2.19
CA ARG A 54 -8.14 -10.90 0.94
C ARG A 54 -7.29 -10.62 -0.30
N GLY A 55 -6.34 -9.70 -0.19
CA GLY A 55 -5.34 -9.37 -1.21
C GLY A 55 -4.58 -8.11 -0.85
N CYS A 56 -3.28 -8.05 -1.15
CA CYS A 56 -2.48 -6.85 -0.93
C CYS A 56 -1.33 -6.79 -1.94
N ILE A 57 -1.37 -5.76 -2.78
CA ILE A 57 -0.33 -5.43 -3.76
C ILE A 57 -0.07 -3.93 -3.72
N GLY A 58 1.18 -3.55 -4.00
CA GLY A 58 1.58 -2.16 -4.06
C GLY A 58 2.94 -1.96 -4.67
N PHE A 59 3.31 -0.69 -4.77
CA PHE A 59 4.60 -0.22 -5.24
C PHE A 59 5.24 0.56 -4.09
N PRO A 60 6.30 0.04 -3.49
CA PRO A 60 6.94 0.75 -2.38
C PRO A 60 7.73 1.96 -2.82
N GLU A 61 8.29 1.89 -4.03
CA GLU A 61 9.02 2.99 -4.62
C GLU A 61 8.08 3.93 -5.39
N PRO A 62 8.32 5.26 -5.33
CA PRO A 62 7.54 6.25 -6.06
C PRO A 62 7.90 6.24 -7.55
N ILE A 63 7.54 5.17 -8.26
CA ILE A 63 7.84 5.00 -9.69
C ILE A 63 6.76 5.63 -10.59
N LYS A 64 5.53 5.77 -10.08
CA LYS A 64 4.33 6.22 -10.81
C LYS A 64 3.58 7.31 -10.05
N PRO A 65 2.80 8.18 -10.74
CA PRO A 65 1.86 9.09 -10.11
C PRO A 65 0.93 8.35 -9.15
N LEU A 66 0.65 8.93 -7.97
CA LEU A 66 -0.13 8.28 -6.93
C LEU A 66 -1.48 7.76 -7.43
N ILE A 67 -2.21 8.57 -8.21
CA ILE A 67 -3.53 8.17 -8.73
C ILE A 67 -3.45 6.94 -9.67
N GLU A 68 -2.39 6.84 -10.47
CA GLU A 68 -2.14 5.71 -11.36
C GLU A 68 -1.72 4.48 -10.55
N GLY A 69 -0.81 4.67 -9.58
CA GLY A 69 -0.37 3.64 -8.65
C GLY A 69 -1.54 3.01 -7.89
N VAL A 70 -2.51 3.82 -7.43
CA VAL A 70 -3.72 3.33 -6.76
C VAL A 70 -4.57 2.47 -7.69
N ILE A 71 -4.79 2.90 -8.94
CA ILE A 71 -5.61 2.15 -9.91
C ILE A 71 -4.98 0.78 -10.16
N GLU A 72 -3.68 0.75 -10.42
CA GLU A 72 -2.95 -0.48 -10.73
C GLU A 72 -2.83 -1.41 -9.53
N ALA A 73 -2.43 -0.88 -8.36
CA ALA A 73 -2.33 -1.65 -7.13
C ALA A 73 -3.68 -2.21 -6.69
N ALA A 74 -4.77 -1.45 -6.85
CA ALA A 74 -6.11 -1.91 -6.51
C ALA A 74 -6.55 -3.10 -7.37
N VAL A 75 -6.37 -2.99 -8.69
CA VAL A 75 -6.69 -4.09 -9.60
C VAL A 75 -5.82 -5.30 -9.30
N ALA A 76 -4.51 -5.13 -9.18
CA ALA A 76 -3.59 -6.23 -8.89
C ALA A 76 -3.89 -6.91 -7.54
N SER A 77 -4.29 -6.15 -6.51
CA SER A 77 -4.70 -6.72 -5.21
C SER A 77 -5.95 -7.59 -5.33
N ALA A 78 -6.84 -7.28 -6.28
CA ALA A 78 -8.06 -8.04 -6.52
C ALA A 78 -7.84 -9.25 -7.44
N THR A 79 -6.89 -9.20 -8.38
CA THR A 79 -6.78 -10.18 -9.47
C THR A 79 -5.48 -10.98 -9.48
N SER A 80 -4.42 -10.49 -8.83
CA SER A 80 -3.04 -10.93 -9.09
C SER A 80 -2.23 -11.22 -7.83
N ASP A 81 -2.83 -11.14 -6.63
CA ASP A 81 -2.16 -11.59 -5.41
C ASP A 81 -2.05 -13.13 -5.43
N PRO A 82 -0.83 -13.70 -5.51
CA PRO A 82 -0.64 -15.15 -5.72
C PRO A 82 -1.10 -16.01 -4.54
N ARG A 83 -1.40 -15.41 -3.39
CA ARG A 83 -1.88 -16.11 -2.19
C ARG A 83 -3.38 -16.40 -2.25
N PHE A 84 -4.12 -15.73 -3.14
CA PHE A 84 -5.58 -15.80 -3.19
C PHE A 84 -6.10 -16.02 -4.61
N HIS A 85 -7.30 -16.58 -4.72
CA HIS A 85 -8.02 -16.56 -5.99
C HIS A 85 -8.50 -15.15 -6.32
N PRO A 86 -8.65 -14.79 -7.61
CA PRO A 86 -9.22 -13.50 -8.01
C PRO A 86 -10.56 -13.21 -7.32
N VAL A 87 -10.76 -11.96 -6.93
CA VAL A 87 -12.01 -11.46 -6.32
C VAL A 87 -13.15 -11.51 -7.34
N THR A 88 -14.34 -11.92 -6.91
CA THR A 88 -15.55 -11.88 -7.77
C THR A 88 -16.30 -10.56 -7.62
N VAL A 89 -17.14 -10.23 -8.61
CA VAL A 89 -17.95 -8.99 -8.57
C VAL A 89 -18.85 -8.96 -7.33
N ASP A 90 -19.51 -10.07 -6.99
CA ASP A 90 -20.38 -10.17 -5.81
C ASP A 90 -19.62 -10.11 -4.48
N GLU A 91 -18.35 -10.50 -4.49
CA GLU A 91 -17.48 -10.42 -3.31
C GLU A 91 -17.07 -8.98 -3.01
N LEU A 92 -16.94 -8.13 -4.02
CA LEU A 92 -16.45 -6.76 -3.90
C LEU A 92 -17.28 -5.90 -2.94
N ASP A 93 -18.58 -6.13 -2.85
CA ASP A 93 -19.48 -5.40 -1.96
C ASP A 93 -19.23 -5.73 -0.47
N LYS A 94 -18.59 -6.87 -0.19
CA LYS A 94 -18.21 -7.30 1.17
C LYS A 94 -16.75 -6.99 1.53
N ILE A 95 -15.98 -6.47 0.57
CA ILE A 95 -14.57 -6.14 0.75
C ILE A 95 -14.44 -4.71 1.27
N GLN A 96 -13.64 -4.54 2.33
CA GLN A 96 -13.11 -3.27 2.78
C GLN A 96 -11.81 -2.99 2.04
N ILE A 97 -11.65 -1.76 1.55
CA ILE A 97 -10.46 -1.33 0.80
C ILE A 97 -9.70 -0.32 1.65
N GLU A 98 -8.45 -0.63 1.90
CA GLU A 98 -7.48 0.26 2.51
C GLU A 98 -6.47 0.72 1.47
N VAL A 99 -6.08 2.00 1.52
CA VAL A 99 -5.05 2.57 0.66
C VAL A 99 -3.98 3.19 1.54
N SER A 100 -2.81 2.56 1.60
CA SER A 100 -1.65 3.05 2.34
C SER A 100 -0.74 3.82 1.39
N VAL A 101 -0.67 5.15 1.54
CA VAL A 101 0.22 6.00 0.74
C VAL A 101 1.52 6.21 1.48
N LEU A 102 2.64 5.91 0.81
CA LEU A 102 3.97 5.95 1.38
C LEU A 102 4.71 7.20 0.93
N THR A 103 5.41 7.81 1.88
CA THR A 103 6.44 8.79 1.56
C THR A 103 7.60 8.10 0.84
N LYS A 104 8.42 8.90 0.15
CA LYS A 104 9.65 8.39 -0.45
C LYS A 104 10.52 7.75 0.66
N PRO A 105 10.99 6.51 0.50
CA PRO A 105 11.89 5.89 1.46
C PRO A 105 13.18 6.70 1.60
N GLU A 106 13.63 6.89 2.84
CA GLU A 106 14.89 7.57 3.16
C GLU A 106 15.87 6.58 3.78
N LEU A 107 17.11 6.58 3.29
CA LEU A 107 18.15 5.71 3.84
C LEU A 107 18.57 6.19 5.23
N ILE A 108 18.32 5.36 6.25
CA ILE A 108 18.80 5.60 7.61
C ILE A 108 20.32 5.33 7.63
N LYS A 109 21.11 6.36 7.91
CA LYS A 109 22.57 6.26 8.07
C LYS A 109 22.94 6.34 9.54
N VAL A 110 23.56 5.29 10.05
CA VAL A 110 24.09 5.20 11.42
C VAL A 110 25.58 4.84 11.39
N LYS A 111 26.31 5.18 12.46
CA LYS A 111 27.72 4.77 12.60
C LYS A 111 27.85 3.36 13.16
N ASP A 112 26.86 2.95 13.96
CA ASP A 112 26.78 1.65 14.61
C ASP A 112 25.38 1.06 14.36
N PRO A 113 25.26 -0.20 13.89
CA PRO A 113 23.95 -0.84 13.67
C PRO A 113 23.03 -0.84 14.90
N ARG A 114 23.57 -0.80 16.11
CA ARG A 114 22.80 -0.72 17.37
C ARG A 114 22.06 0.61 17.55
N GLU A 115 22.30 1.59 16.68
CA GLU A 115 21.59 2.86 16.67
C GLU A 115 20.30 2.81 15.83
N TYR A 116 20.10 1.79 14.98
CA TYR A 116 18.91 1.72 14.10
C TYR A 116 17.58 1.78 14.87
N PRO A 117 17.36 1.02 15.96
CA PRO A 117 16.10 1.11 16.70
C PRO A 117 15.77 2.54 17.16
N LYS A 118 16.80 3.33 17.53
CA LYS A 118 16.63 4.74 17.98
C LYS A 118 16.23 5.71 16.87
N ARG A 119 16.31 5.27 15.61
CA ARG A 119 16.01 6.07 14.41
C ARG A 119 14.65 5.71 13.81
N ILE A 120 13.98 4.72 14.37
CA ILE A 120 12.70 4.18 13.91
C ILE A 120 11.65 4.55 14.94
N LYS A 121 10.43 4.78 14.47
CA LYS A 121 9.28 5.03 15.33
C LYS A 121 8.14 4.09 14.95
N VAL A 122 7.82 3.16 15.85
CA VAL A 122 6.69 2.24 15.70
C VAL A 122 5.38 3.00 15.49
N GLY A 123 4.56 2.51 14.55
CA GLY A 123 3.28 3.12 14.16
C GLY A 123 3.39 4.38 13.31
N VAL A 124 4.61 4.80 12.96
CA VAL A 124 4.86 5.92 12.06
C VAL A 124 5.66 5.46 10.85
N ASP A 125 6.78 4.78 11.09
CA ASP A 125 7.71 4.39 10.03
C ASP A 125 7.40 2.99 9.50
N GLY A 126 7.52 2.82 8.18
CA GLY A 126 7.59 1.52 7.53
C GLY A 126 9.05 1.20 7.22
N LEU A 127 9.41 -0.08 7.21
CA LEU A 127 10.80 -0.50 7.01
C LEU A 127 10.98 -1.18 5.66
N ILE A 128 12.09 -0.85 5.01
CA ILE A 128 12.61 -1.57 3.85
C ILE A 128 14.01 -2.03 4.20
N ILE A 129 14.26 -3.34 4.14
CA ILE A 129 15.57 -3.94 4.41
C ILE A 129 16.06 -4.58 3.11
N GLU A 130 17.27 -4.22 2.69
CA GLU A 130 17.91 -4.71 1.47
C GLU A 130 19.30 -5.27 1.76
N LYS A 131 19.58 -6.47 1.23
CA LYS A 131 20.91 -7.10 1.27
C LYS A 131 21.14 -7.88 -0.02
N GLY A 132 21.89 -7.31 -0.95
CA GLY A 132 22.12 -7.96 -2.26
C GLY A 132 20.79 -8.21 -2.99
N PRO A 133 20.44 -9.46 -3.36
CA PRO A 133 19.17 -9.76 -4.01
C PRO A 133 17.96 -9.82 -3.05
N TYR A 134 18.20 -9.84 -1.74
CA TYR A 134 17.15 -9.94 -0.73
C TYR A 134 16.57 -8.57 -0.42
N LYS A 135 15.25 -8.44 -0.50
CA LYS A 135 14.49 -7.21 -0.18
C LYS A 135 13.24 -7.58 0.60
N GLY A 136 13.07 -6.96 1.77
CA GLY A 136 11.89 -7.07 2.62
C GLY A 136 11.25 -5.71 2.84
N LEU A 137 9.93 -5.68 3.01
CA LEU A 137 9.18 -4.47 3.33
C LEU A 137 8.06 -4.77 4.30
N LEU A 138 7.95 -3.95 5.35
CA LEU A 138 6.80 -3.94 6.24
C LEU A 138 6.21 -2.53 6.35
N LEU A 139 4.88 -2.47 6.32
CA LEU A 139 4.14 -1.21 6.44
C LEU A 139 4.09 -0.74 7.91
N PRO A 140 3.91 0.56 8.17
CA PRO A 140 3.94 1.12 9.53
C PRO A 140 2.96 0.46 10.53
N GLN A 141 1.81 0.02 10.05
CA GLN A 141 0.78 -0.60 10.89
C GLN A 141 1.17 -1.98 11.42
N VAL A 142 2.06 -2.70 10.74
CA VAL A 142 2.40 -4.09 11.09
C VAL A 142 2.98 -4.17 12.51
N ALA A 143 3.94 -3.30 12.84
CA ALA A 143 4.51 -3.28 14.18
C ALA A 143 3.46 -3.02 15.27
N VAL A 144 2.48 -2.16 14.99
CA VAL A 144 1.40 -1.85 15.94
C VAL A 144 0.45 -3.03 16.12
N GLU A 145 0.06 -3.70 15.03
CA GLU A 145 -0.85 -4.85 15.06
C GLU A 145 -0.27 -6.03 15.84
N TRP A 146 1.04 -6.24 15.75
CA TRP A 146 1.73 -7.34 16.42
C TRP A 146 2.34 -6.97 17.77
N GLY A 147 2.30 -5.69 18.15
CA GLY A 147 2.84 -5.20 19.41
C GLY A 147 4.37 -5.21 19.48
N PHE A 148 5.04 -5.06 18.34
CA PHE A 148 6.50 -5.03 18.25
C PHE A 148 7.08 -3.73 18.78
N ASP A 149 8.23 -3.82 19.44
CA ASP A 149 9.12 -2.67 19.65
C ASP A 149 10.00 -2.37 18.42
N GLU A 150 10.81 -1.30 18.47
CA GLU A 150 11.68 -0.90 17.36
C GLU A 150 12.77 -1.94 17.00
N GLU A 151 13.18 -2.79 17.95
CA GLU A 151 14.19 -3.83 17.73
C GLU A 151 13.55 -5.08 17.12
N GLU A 152 12.39 -5.49 17.62
CA GLU A 152 11.58 -6.57 17.06
C GLU A 152 11.12 -6.24 15.64
N PHE A 153 10.77 -4.99 15.35
CA PHE A 153 10.35 -4.58 14.00
C PHE A 153 11.47 -4.66 12.95
N LEU A 154 12.74 -4.64 13.38
CA LEU A 154 13.91 -4.80 12.51
C LEU A 154 14.29 -6.26 12.23
N CYS A 155 13.82 -7.21 13.05
CA CYS A 155 14.24 -8.61 13.04
C CYS A 155 13.30 -9.50 12.21
#